data_AF-A0A958C7L1-F1
#
_entry.id   AF-A0A958C7L1-F1
#
_cell.length_a   1.000
_cell.length_b   1.000
_cell.length_c   1.000
_cell.angle_alpha   90.00
_cell.angle_beta   90.00
_cell.angle_gamma   90.00
#
_symmetry.space_group_name_H-M   'P 1'
#
loop_
_entity.id
_entity.type
_entity.pdbx_description
1 polymer ?
#
loop_
_entity_poly.entity_id
_entity_poly.type
_entity_poly.pdbx_seq_one_letter_code
_entity_poly.pdbx_strand_id
1 'polypeptide(L)'
;MNVEDWQDQNGRYLSASLHWLRLRMQQLEREERTASGRAPSGQAAAESQWSLDEIDVELAAAAAGQREIEPGSGPAGESTDGTAVEPARAKRSFWDRLFGQPASREDPAGPPEPGVQGLRPDLPTLLRQAASERAEAAQMQPPPALLMLSYQLGLSEFERDALLLCVALELDTRIAALCGCLQGDALRAYPTFSLALRLFDDPAWDALSPQRPLRYWRLLEINQPGATPLTHSALRADERIAHYVKGLNALDDRLANWLTGLRGPAQLSPSQGETVETVLWYWRHAPGDAALPVAQMLGADSQSKRLAARQAAAEMQRQLYGIAADEL
;
A
#
# COMPACT_ATOMS: atom_id res chain seq x y z
N MET A 1 7.05 -9.51 16.17
CA MET A 1 7.54 -8.55 15.16
C MET A 1 7.10 -7.17 15.61
N ASN A 2 8.02 -6.19 15.72
CA ASN A 2 7.60 -4.82 16.02
C ASN A 2 6.89 -4.23 14.78
N VAL A 3 6.06 -3.21 14.98
CA VAL A 3 5.33 -2.51 13.91
C VAL A 3 6.30 -2.01 12.83
N GLU A 4 7.44 -1.46 13.22
CA GLU A 4 8.48 -0.98 12.29
C GLU A 4 9.04 -2.12 11.42
N ASP A 5 9.34 -3.29 12.01
CA ASP A 5 9.86 -4.44 11.27
C ASP A 5 8.84 -4.99 10.27
N TRP A 6 7.54 -4.96 10.63
CA TRP A 6 6.46 -5.38 9.75
C TRP A 6 6.28 -4.39 8.59
N GLN A 7 6.31 -3.09 8.87
CA GLN A 7 6.22 -2.05 7.85
C GLN A 7 7.35 -2.18 6.82
N ASP A 8 8.57 -2.44 7.28
CA ASP A 8 9.72 -2.66 6.40
C ASP A 8 9.53 -3.88 5.49
N GLN A 9 9.02 -5.00 6.03
CA GLN A 9 8.76 -6.19 5.23
C GLN A 9 7.57 -6.01 4.27
N ASN A 10 6.50 -5.33 4.71
CA ASN A 10 5.39 -4.95 3.84
C ASN A 10 5.86 -4.08 2.67
N GLY A 11 6.76 -3.13 2.94
CA GLY A 11 7.40 -2.30 1.92
C GLY A 11 8.22 -3.11 0.92
N ARG A 12 8.95 -4.14 1.36
CA ARG A 12 9.67 -5.07 0.46
C ARG A 12 8.70 -5.83 -0.45
N TYR A 13 7.62 -6.36 0.09
CA TYR A 13 6.59 -7.03 -0.72
C TYR A 13 5.96 -6.09 -1.76
N LEU A 14 5.66 -4.85 -1.37
CA LEU A 14 5.09 -3.85 -2.27
C LEU A 14 6.09 -3.47 -3.37
N SER A 15 7.36 -3.25 -3.03
CA SER A 15 8.43 -2.97 -4.01
C SER A 15 8.61 -4.10 -5.02
N ALA A 16 8.69 -5.36 -4.53
CA ALA A 16 8.77 -6.54 -5.40
C ALA A 16 7.53 -6.68 -6.30
N SER A 17 6.34 -6.39 -5.76
CA SER A 17 5.08 -6.41 -6.52
C SER A 17 5.04 -5.35 -7.62
N LEU A 18 5.50 -4.12 -7.35
CA LEU A 18 5.59 -3.05 -8.34
C LEU A 18 6.66 -3.33 -9.40
N HIS A 19 7.79 -3.94 -9.02
CA HIS A 19 8.82 -4.36 -9.96
C HIS A 19 8.29 -5.43 -10.92
N TRP A 20 7.67 -6.49 -10.38
CA TRP A 20 7.03 -7.53 -11.19
C TRP A 20 5.97 -6.96 -12.14
N LEU A 21 5.10 -6.07 -11.63
CA LEU A 21 4.04 -5.45 -12.44
C LEU A 21 4.61 -4.65 -13.62
N ARG A 22 5.65 -3.84 -13.39
CA ARG A 22 6.32 -3.08 -14.46
C ARG A 22 6.87 -4.00 -15.54
N LEU A 23 7.58 -5.06 -15.16
CA LEU A 23 8.11 -6.02 -16.12
C LEU A 23 6.98 -6.73 -16.90
N ARG A 24 5.85 -7.02 -16.25
CA ARG A 24 4.69 -7.64 -16.92
C ARG A 24 4.06 -6.71 -17.94
N MET A 25 3.95 -5.42 -17.62
CA MET A 25 3.48 -4.40 -18.55
C MET A 25 4.42 -4.24 -19.75
N GLN A 26 5.73 -4.24 -19.52
CA GLN A 26 6.73 -4.18 -20.59
C GLN A 26 6.71 -5.43 -21.49
N GLN A 27 6.42 -6.60 -20.93
CA GLN A 27 6.27 -7.82 -21.71
C GLN A 27 5.06 -7.71 -22.64
N LEU A 28 3.90 -7.31 -22.11
CA LEU A 28 2.70 -7.13 -22.91
C LEU A 28 2.92 -6.11 -24.04
N GLU A 29 3.63 -5.02 -23.76
CA GLU A 29 3.99 -4.03 -24.77
C GLU A 29 4.83 -4.64 -25.90
N ARG A 30 5.81 -5.49 -25.57
CA ARG A 30 6.62 -6.19 -26.58
C ARG A 30 5.79 -7.17 -27.40
N GLU A 31 4.88 -7.91 -26.76
CA GLU A 31 3.97 -8.85 -27.42
C GLU A 31 3.01 -8.14 -28.39
N GLU A 32 2.49 -6.97 -28.03
CA GLU A 32 1.62 -6.18 -28.89
C GLU A 32 2.40 -5.54 -30.07
N ARG A 33 3.64 -5.12 -29.84
CA ARG A 33 4.53 -4.59 -30.90
C ARG A 33 4.90 -5.67 -31.92
N THR A 34 5.24 -6.88 -31.47
CA THR A 34 5.53 -8.01 -32.38
C THR A 34 4.29 -8.44 -33.16
N ALA A 35 3.12 -8.51 -32.51
CA ALA A 35 1.85 -8.84 -33.17
C ALA A 35 1.42 -7.78 -34.21
N SER A 36 1.70 -6.49 -33.96
CA SER A 36 1.31 -5.40 -34.85
C SER A 36 2.27 -5.16 -36.03
N GLY A 37 3.42 -5.85 -36.11
CA GLY A 37 4.42 -5.66 -37.18
C GLY A 37 5.01 -4.25 -37.25
N ARG A 38 4.90 -3.44 -36.18
CA ARG A 38 5.26 -2.02 -36.18
C ARG A 38 6.76 -1.86 -35.91
N ALA A 39 7.52 -1.44 -36.94
CA ALA A 39 8.92 -1.04 -36.79
C ALA A 39 9.04 0.14 -35.79
N PRO A 40 10.17 0.29 -35.08
CA PRO A 40 10.33 1.38 -34.13
C PRO A 40 10.26 2.72 -34.87
N SER A 41 9.20 3.50 -34.62
CA SER A 41 9.17 4.90 -35.02
C SER A 41 10.27 5.63 -34.25
N GLY A 42 11.30 6.08 -34.97
CA GLY A 42 12.55 6.63 -34.41
C GLY A 42 12.40 7.86 -33.51
N GLN A 43 11.19 8.39 -33.33
CA GLN A 43 10.90 9.44 -32.34
C GLN A 43 10.60 8.89 -30.94
N ALA A 44 10.04 7.68 -30.81
CA ALA A 44 9.82 7.05 -29.49
C ALA A 44 11.10 6.43 -28.92
N ALA A 45 12.06 6.05 -29.77
CA ALA A 45 13.33 5.47 -29.33
C ALA A 45 14.30 6.50 -28.72
N ALA A 46 14.22 7.77 -29.12
CA ALA A 46 15.01 8.85 -28.53
C ALA A 46 14.47 9.26 -27.15
N GLU A 47 13.16 9.15 -26.91
CA GLU A 47 12.56 9.38 -25.60
C GLU A 47 12.57 8.12 -24.70
N SER A 48 12.66 6.91 -25.27
CA SER A 48 12.84 5.66 -24.51
C SER A 48 14.28 5.42 -24.06
N GLN A 49 15.19 6.34 -24.38
CA GLN A 49 16.55 6.40 -23.86
C GLN A 49 16.59 7.33 -22.65
N TRP A 50 15.61 7.20 -21.74
CA TRP A 50 15.71 7.80 -20.41
C TRP A 50 16.92 7.20 -19.72
N SER A 51 17.99 7.99 -19.63
CA SER A 51 19.06 7.73 -18.69
C SER A 51 18.42 7.61 -17.32
N LEU A 52 18.68 6.50 -16.63
CA LEU A 52 18.19 6.22 -15.28
C LEU A 52 18.68 7.24 -14.24
N ASP A 53 19.46 8.26 -14.65
CA ASP A 53 20.16 9.18 -13.76
C ASP A 53 19.55 10.59 -13.66
N GLU A 54 18.71 11.05 -14.60
CA GLU A 54 18.30 12.47 -14.65
C GLU A 54 16.94 12.79 -13.96
N ILE A 55 16.05 11.81 -13.78
CA ILE A 55 14.75 12.02 -13.12
C ILE A 55 14.84 11.87 -11.58
N ASP A 56 15.88 11.20 -11.08
CA ASP A 56 16.11 11.04 -9.63
C ASP A 56 16.54 12.36 -8.94
N VAL A 57 17.02 13.35 -9.71
CA VAL A 57 17.54 14.62 -9.18
C VAL A 57 16.42 15.61 -8.84
N GLU A 58 15.33 15.68 -9.61
CA GLU A 58 14.23 16.65 -9.36
C GLU A 58 13.31 16.24 -8.21
N LEU A 59 13.11 14.94 -7.98
CA LEU A 59 12.35 14.42 -6.82
C LEU A 59 13.16 14.49 -5.52
N ALA A 60 14.49 14.34 -5.59
CA ALA A 60 15.39 14.63 -4.46
C ALA A 60 15.35 16.12 -4.07
N ALA A 61 15.21 17.03 -5.04
CA ALA A 61 15.08 18.47 -4.79
C ALA A 61 13.72 18.85 -4.17
N ALA A 62 12.62 18.19 -4.58
CA ALA A 62 11.30 18.39 -3.99
C ALA A 62 11.22 17.89 -2.52
N ALA A 63 11.95 16.80 -2.18
CA ALA A 63 12.08 16.30 -0.82
C ALA A 63 12.92 17.21 0.11
N ALA A 64 13.80 18.04 -0.45
CA ALA A 64 14.58 19.02 0.31
C ALA A 64 13.81 20.33 0.62
N GLY A 65 12.75 20.63 -0.14
CA GLY A 65 12.01 21.90 -0.08
C GLY A 65 10.91 22.01 0.98
N GLN A 66 10.63 20.95 1.76
CA GLN A 66 9.64 20.98 2.83
C GLN A 66 10.32 20.90 4.21
N ARG A 67 11.05 21.96 4.57
CA ARG A 67 11.40 22.24 5.96
C ARG A 67 10.98 23.67 6.30
N GLU A 68 10.31 23.77 7.45
CA GLU A 68 10.02 24.98 8.24
C GLU A 68 8.76 25.78 7.88
N ILE A 69 7.64 25.41 8.53
CA ILE A 69 6.69 26.37 9.09
C ILE A 69 6.63 26.08 10.60
N GLU A 70 7.34 26.87 11.39
CA GLU A 70 7.22 26.89 12.86
C GLU A 70 5.94 27.62 13.29
N PRO A 71 5.23 27.17 14.35
CA PRO A 71 4.28 28.03 15.05
C PRO A 71 5.03 28.89 16.07
N GLY A 72 4.88 30.21 15.94
CA GLY A 72 5.52 31.17 16.83
C GLY A 72 5.04 31.12 18.27
N SER A 73 5.98 31.38 19.18
CA SER A 73 5.72 31.98 20.49
C SER A 73 7.01 32.62 21.03
N GLY A 74 6.99 33.94 21.24
CA GLY A 74 8.06 34.71 21.86
C GLY A 74 8.10 34.61 23.40
N PRO A 75 8.82 35.50 24.11
CA PRO A 75 10.14 35.16 24.64
C PRO A 75 10.25 35.32 26.17
N ALA A 76 11.19 34.61 26.81
CA ALA A 76 11.93 35.06 28.01
C ALA A 76 12.94 34.01 28.50
N GLY A 77 14.13 34.48 28.91
CA GLY A 77 14.84 33.91 30.06
C GLY A 77 16.12 33.12 29.79
N GLU A 78 17.23 33.84 29.82
CA GLU A 78 18.62 33.47 30.14
C GLU A 78 18.93 32.13 30.85
N SER A 79 20.13 31.64 30.50
CA SER A 79 21.18 31.01 31.34
C SER A 79 21.42 29.49 31.22
N THR A 80 22.62 29.22 30.67
CA THR A 80 23.65 28.20 31.03
C THR A 80 23.21 26.77 31.38
N ASP A 81 23.66 25.77 30.61
CA ASP A 81 24.86 24.98 30.92
C ASP A 81 25.16 23.98 29.78
N GLY A 82 26.43 23.61 29.63
CA GLY A 82 26.90 22.75 28.56
C GLY A 82 26.57 21.28 28.76
N THR A 83 26.17 20.62 27.67
CA THR A 83 26.44 19.19 27.46
C THR A 83 26.39 18.94 25.95
N ALA A 84 27.53 18.58 25.38
CA ALA A 84 27.63 18.16 23.99
C ALA A 84 26.89 16.82 23.81
N VAL A 85 25.74 16.86 23.15
CA VAL A 85 25.02 15.67 22.69
C VAL A 85 25.49 15.38 21.25
N GLU A 86 26.14 14.25 21.06
CA GLU A 86 26.50 13.72 19.74
C GLU A 86 25.26 13.64 18.83
N PRO A 87 25.33 14.06 17.56
CA PRO A 87 24.19 14.00 16.66
C PRO A 87 23.83 12.54 16.37
N ALA A 88 22.60 12.17 16.77
CA ALA A 88 21.99 10.89 16.48
C ALA A 88 22.02 10.60 14.98
N ARG A 89 22.58 9.44 14.65
CA ARG A 89 22.68 8.84 13.32
C ARG A 89 21.33 8.92 12.58
N ALA A 90 21.26 9.77 11.56
CA ALA A 90 20.08 9.98 10.74
C ALA A 90 19.61 8.65 10.12
N LYS A 91 18.37 8.25 10.42
CA LYS A 91 17.75 7.01 9.94
C LYS A 91 17.23 7.23 8.51
N ARG A 92 17.62 6.36 7.58
CA ARG A 92 17.19 6.34 6.18
C ARG A 92 15.67 6.23 6.07
N SER A 93 15.07 7.14 5.30
CA SER A 93 13.63 7.23 5.10
C SER A 93 13.10 6.07 4.24
N PHE A 94 11.80 5.80 4.35
CA PHE A 94 11.07 4.84 3.51
C PHE A 94 11.32 5.05 2.01
N TRP A 95 11.42 6.31 1.57
CA TRP A 95 11.69 6.68 0.19
C TRP A 95 13.13 6.38 -0.26
N ASP A 96 14.12 6.52 0.64
CA ASP A 96 15.51 6.14 0.36
C ASP A 96 15.68 4.64 0.08
N ARG A 97 14.73 3.80 0.53
CA ARG A 97 14.75 2.35 0.31
C ARG A 97 13.93 1.92 -0.91
N LEU A 98 12.94 2.72 -1.30
CA LEU A 98 12.13 2.49 -2.50
C LEU A 98 12.86 2.93 -3.78
N PHE A 99 13.71 3.96 -3.66
CA PHE A 99 14.45 4.55 -4.79
C PHE A 99 15.98 4.42 -4.67
N GLY A 100 16.51 3.96 -3.52
CA GLY A 100 17.95 3.81 -3.33
C GLY A 100 18.51 2.61 -4.09
N GLN A 101 19.38 2.87 -5.06
CA GLN A 101 20.26 1.86 -5.63
C GLN A 101 21.16 1.25 -4.54
N PRO A 102 21.59 -0.03 -4.66
CA PRO A 102 22.70 -0.52 -3.85
C PRO A 102 23.92 0.36 -4.17
N ALA A 103 24.50 1.00 -3.15
CA ALA A 103 25.65 1.87 -3.30
C ALA A 103 26.80 1.10 -3.98
N SER A 104 26.99 1.32 -5.26
CA SER A 104 28.24 1.03 -5.97
C SER A 104 29.31 1.89 -5.31
N ARG A 105 30.17 1.24 -4.52
CA ARG A 105 31.46 1.81 -4.16
C ARG A 105 32.24 1.94 -5.46
N GLU A 106 32.30 3.15 -6.01
CA GLU A 106 33.26 3.51 -7.04
C GLU A 106 34.65 3.60 -6.37
N ASP A 107 35.41 2.52 -6.46
CA ASP A 107 36.86 2.58 -6.27
C ASP A 107 37.51 3.25 -7.50
N PRO A 108 38.56 4.07 -7.34
CA PRO A 108 39.14 4.84 -8.42
C PRO A 108 39.78 3.95 -9.50
N ALA A 109 39.29 4.13 -10.73
CA ALA A 109 39.72 3.62 -12.02
C ALA A 109 41.10 2.94 -12.10
N GLY A 110 41.10 1.60 -12.10
CA GLY A 110 42.15 0.79 -12.72
C GLY A 110 41.94 0.69 -14.25
N PRO A 111 42.98 0.35 -15.03
CA PRO A 111 42.90 0.27 -16.49
C PRO A 111 41.87 -0.78 -16.95
N PRO A 112 41.22 -0.57 -18.11
CA PRO A 112 40.09 -1.38 -18.54
C PRO A 112 40.53 -2.82 -18.83
N GLU A 113 40.08 -3.75 -18.00
CA GLU A 113 40.18 -5.17 -18.32
C GLU A 113 39.26 -5.52 -19.50
N PRO A 114 39.68 -6.44 -20.40
CA PRO A 114 38.89 -6.81 -21.56
C PRO A 114 37.64 -7.59 -21.16
N GLY A 115 36.49 -6.91 -21.19
CA GLY A 115 35.26 -7.40 -21.78
C GLY A 115 34.63 -8.66 -21.20
N VAL A 116 34.31 -8.67 -19.90
CA VAL A 116 33.16 -9.48 -19.44
C VAL A 116 31.91 -8.64 -19.72
N GLN A 117 31.37 -8.73 -20.94
CA GLN A 117 30.00 -8.30 -21.19
C GLN A 117 29.09 -9.22 -20.35
N GLY A 118 28.81 -8.81 -19.12
CA GLY A 118 27.84 -9.48 -18.26
C GLY A 118 26.55 -9.62 -19.05
N LEU A 119 26.15 -10.87 -19.32
CA LEU A 119 24.95 -11.19 -20.06
C LEU A 119 23.77 -10.54 -19.32
N ARG A 120 23.27 -9.40 -19.82
CA ARG A 120 22.07 -8.78 -19.22
C ARG A 120 20.95 -9.81 -19.35
N PRO A 121 20.29 -10.20 -18.24
CA PRO A 121 19.22 -11.19 -18.29
C PRO A 121 18.10 -10.69 -19.22
N ASP A 122 17.53 -11.61 -19.98
CA ASP A 122 16.39 -11.34 -20.84
C ASP A 122 15.11 -11.10 -20.01
N LEU A 123 14.13 -10.42 -20.61
CA LEU A 123 12.90 -10.03 -19.90
C LEU A 123 12.13 -11.21 -19.30
N PRO A 124 11.98 -12.38 -19.97
CA PRO A 124 11.36 -13.55 -19.36
C PRO A 124 12.09 -14.08 -18.12
N THR A 125 13.42 -13.95 -18.05
CA THR A 125 14.19 -14.32 -16.86
C THR A 125 14.00 -13.31 -15.74
N LEU A 126 14.05 -12.01 -16.05
CA LEU A 126 13.76 -10.95 -15.08
C LEU A 126 12.35 -11.08 -14.49
N LEU A 127 11.35 -11.42 -15.30
CA LEU A 127 9.98 -11.64 -14.85
C LEU A 127 9.85 -12.79 -13.86
N ARG A 128 10.49 -13.93 -14.16
CA ARG A 128 10.50 -15.09 -13.25
C ARG A 128 11.22 -14.78 -11.95
N GLN A 129 12.33 -14.03 -12.01
CA GLN A 129 13.04 -13.57 -10.81
C GLN A 129 12.16 -12.65 -9.97
N ALA A 130 11.57 -11.61 -10.56
CA ALA A 130 10.67 -10.70 -9.85
C ALA A 130 9.44 -11.40 -9.27
N ALA A 131 8.89 -12.40 -9.96
CA ALA A 131 7.80 -13.22 -9.44
C ALA A 131 8.23 -14.05 -8.22
N SER A 132 9.44 -14.64 -8.25
CA SER A 132 10.02 -15.37 -7.10
C SER A 132 10.23 -14.44 -5.91
N GLU A 133 10.83 -13.26 -6.13
CA GLU A 133 11.04 -12.27 -5.08
C GLU A 133 9.73 -11.80 -4.44
N ARG A 134 8.70 -11.55 -5.27
CA ARG A 134 7.35 -11.22 -4.80
C ARG A 134 6.76 -12.36 -3.95
N ALA A 135 6.91 -13.60 -4.39
CA ALA A 135 6.41 -14.78 -3.69
C ALA A 135 7.15 -15.08 -2.38
N GLU A 136 8.47 -14.82 -2.33
CA GLU A 136 9.26 -14.93 -1.10
C GLU A 136 8.86 -13.84 -0.10
N ALA A 137 8.74 -12.59 -0.54
CA ALA A 137 8.30 -11.49 0.31
C ALA A 137 6.85 -11.68 0.81
N ALA A 138 6.01 -12.41 0.07
CA ALA A 138 4.64 -12.75 0.47
C ALA A 138 4.57 -13.69 1.68
N GLN A 139 5.64 -14.44 1.99
CA GLN A 139 5.65 -15.44 3.07
C GLN A 139 5.92 -14.84 4.46
N MET A 140 6.09 -13.53 4.56
CA MET A 140 6.26 -12.85 5.86
C MET A 140 5.06 -13.08 6.79
N GLN A 141 5.32 -13.04 8.11
CA GLN A 141 4.29 -13.22 9.14
C GLN A 141 4.32 -12.07 10.16
N PRO A 142 3.21 -11.34 10.38
CA PRO A 142 1.91 -11.50 9.69
C PRO A 142 2.01 -11.12 8.20
N PRO A 143 1.04 -11.57 7.35
CA PRO A 143 1.11 -11.35 5.90
C PRO A 143 1.19 -9.86 5.52
N PRO A 144 1.66 -9.54 4.30
CA PRO A 144 1.61 -8.19 3.76
C PRO A 144 0.17 -7.65 3.69
N ALA A 145 0.00 -6.33 3.80
CA ALA A 145 -1.31 -5.68 3.90
C ALA A 145 -2.24 -6.01 2.72
N LEU A 146 -1.72 -6.04 1.49
CA LEU A 146 -2.51 -6.41 0.31
C LEU A 146 -3.04 -7.86 0.39
N LEU A 147 -2.25 -8.79 0.95
CA LEU A 147 -2.68 -10.17 1.12
C LEU A 147 -3.68 -10.30 2.27
N MET A 148 -3.46 -9.59 3.38
CA MET A 148 -4.44 -9.51 4.47
C MET A 148 -5.80 -9.02 3.95
N LEU A 149 -5.81 -7.94 3.16
CA LEU A 149 -7.01 -7.40 2.53
C LEU A 149 -7.68 -8.44 1.61
N SER A 150 -6.86 -9.14 0.80
CA SER A 150 -7.33 -10.18 -0.12
C SER A 150 -8.05 -11.29 0.62
N TYR A 151 -7.46 -11.81 1.71
CA TYR A 151 -8.05 -12.88 2.50
C TYR A 151 -9.32 -12.44 3.23
N GLN A 152 -9.32 -11.24 3.81
CA GLN A 152 -10.46 -10.73 4.59
C GLN A 152 -11.68 -10.43 3.73
N LEU A 153 -11.46 -9.92 2.52
CA LEU A 153 -12.54 -9.51 1.61
C LEU A 153 -12.84 -10.54 0.51
N GLY A 154 -12.12 -11.66 0.49
CA GLY A 154 -12.33 -12.77 -0.45
C GLY A 154 -11.98 -12.42 -1.89
N LEU A 155 -10.90 -11.66 -2.12
CA LEU A 155 -10.44 -11.32 -3.47
C LEU A 155 -9.80 -12.55 -4.12
N SER A 156 -10.16 -12.79 -5.37
CA SER A 156 -9.40 -13.68 -6.26
C SER A 156 -8.02 -13.10 -6.58
N GLU A 157 -7.13 -13.93 -7.12
CA GLU A 157 -5.81 -13.50 -7.59
C GLU A 157 -5.91 -12.38 -8.65
N PHE A 158 -6.84 -12.52 -9.61
CA PHE A 158 -7.10 -11.47 -10.60
C PHE A 158 -7.55 -10.16 -9.94
N GLU A 159 -8.45 -10.22 -8.96
CA GLU A 159 -8.94 -9.01 -8.27
C GLU A 159 -7.84 -8.34 -7.45
N ARG A 160 -7.03 -9.13 -6.75
CA ARG A 160 -5.87 -8.63 -6.00
C ARG A 160 -4.88 -7.91 -6.91
N ASP A 161 -4.59 -8.48 -8.07
CA ASP A 161 -3.60 -7.92 -9.00
C ASP A 161 -4.19 -6.72 -9.78
N ALA A 162 -5.49 -6.71 -10.07
CA ALA A 162 -6.19 -5.53 -10.56
C ALA A 162 -6.17 -4.36 -9.56
N LEU A 163 -6.35 -4.65 -8.26
CA LEU A 163 -6.18 -3.66 -7.20
C LEU A 163 -4.73 -3.16 -7.12
N LEU A 164 -3.74 -4.07 -7.21
CA LEU A 164 -2.32 -3.71 -7.25
C LEU A 164 -2.02 -2.76 -8.42
N LEU A 165 -2.56 -3.00 -9.61
CA LEU A 165 -2.38 -2.11 -10.76
C LEU A 165 -2.92 -0.70 -10.48
N CYS A 166 -4.07 -0.60 -9.82
CA CYS A 166 -4.68 0.69 -9.46
C CYS A 166 -3.88 1.40 -8.37
N VAL A 167 -3.42 0.66 -7.36
CA VAL A 167 -2.54 1.19 -6.31
C VAL A 167 -1.21 1.66 -6.92
N ALA A 168 -0.64 0.89 -7.85
CA ALA A 168 0.64 1.19 -8.48
C ALA A 168 0.66 2.55 -9.18
N LEU A 169 -0.48 2.99 -9.75
CA LEU A 169 -0.61 4.32 -10.34
C LEU A 169 -0.32 5.45 -9.33
N GLU A 170 -0.68 5.26 -8.06
CA GLU A 170 -0.45 6.22 -6.98
C GLU A 170 0.95 6.13 -6.35
N LEU A 171 1.70 5.06 -6.66
CA LEU A 171 3.01 4.77 -6.04
C LEU A 171 4.19 4.94 -6.98
N ASP A 172 3.95 4.73 -8.27
CA ASP A 172 4.99 4.64 -9.28
C ASP A 172 4.55 5.43 -10.51
N THR A 173 5.15 6.60 -10.68
CA THR A 173 4.86 7.55 -11.77
C THR A 173 5.03 6.94 -13.16
N ARG A 174 5.82 5.86 -13.30
CA ARG A 174 6.06 5.17 -14.57
C ARG A 174 4.85 4.36 -15.04
N ILE A 175 3.97 3.98 -14.12
CA ILE A 175 2.78 3.16 -14.43
C ILE A 175 1.81 3.92 -15.33
N ALA A 176 1.64 5.23 -15.12
CA ALA A 176 0.78 6.07 -15.94
C ALA A 176 1.23 6.05 -17.42
N ALA A 177 2.53 6.22 -17.66
CA ALA A 177 3.10 6.16 -19.01
C ALA A 177 2.90 4.79 -19.66
N LEU A 178 3.15 3.70 -18.92
CA LEU A 178 2.92 2.33 -19.41
C LEU A 178 1.44 2.06 -19.73
N CYS A 179 0.51 2.57 -18.92
CA CYS A 179 -0.93 2.49 -19.19
C CYS A 179 -1.30 3.19 -20.51
N GLY A 180 -0.76 4.38 -20.77
CA GLY A 180 -1.00 5.11 -22.01
C GLY A 180 -0.45 4.37 -23.24
N CYS A 181 0.79 3.86 -23.14
CA CYS A 181 1.41 3.06 -24.20
C CYS A 181 0.60 1.81 -24.55
N LEU A 182 0.20 1.00 -23.55
CA LEU A 182 -0.57 -0.25 -23.74
C LEU A 182 -2.03 -0.04 -24.18
N GLN A 183 -2.51 1.20 -24.10
CA GLN A 183 -3.84 1.58 -24.60
C GLN A 183 -3.76 2.32 -25.93
N GLY A 184 -2.56 2.56 -26.46
CA GLY A 184 -2.33 3.27 -27.71
C GLY A 184 -2.68 4.76 -27.67
N ASP A 185 -2.83 5.33 -26.47
CA ASP A 185 -3.24 6.72 -26.26
C ASP A 185 -2.62 7.25 -24.97
N ALA A 186 -1.69 8.20 -25.11
CA ALA A 186 -1.00 8.82 -23.98
C ALA A 186 -1.94 9.59 -23.03
N LEU A 187 -3.11 10.02 -23.51
CA LEU A 187 -4.13 10.66 -22.66
C LEU A 187 -4.89 9.64 -21.80
N ARG A 188 -4.78 8.34 -22.12
CA ARG A 188 -5.35 7.24 -21.35
C ARG A 188 -4.31 6.63 -20.41
N ALA A 189 -3.63 7.48 -19.65
CA ALA A 189 -2.57 7.13 -18.70
C ALA A 189 -3.12 6.58 -17.37
N TYR A 190 -4.13 5.71 -17.43
CA TYR A 190 -4.83 5.16 -16.27
C TYR A 190 -5.17 3.67 -16.45
N PRO A 191 -5.25 2.89 -15.37
CA PRO A 191 -5.72 1.51 -15.40
C PRO A 191 -7.18 1.39 -15.88
N THR A 192 -7.48 0.32 -16.60
CA THR A 192 -8.83 -0.05 -17.00
C THR A 192 -9.02 -1.57 -16.83
N PHE A 193 -10.26 -2.05 -16.73
CA PHE A 193 -10.50 -3.50 -16.67
C PHE A 193 -10.00 -4.20 -17.94
N SER A 194 -10.13 -3.56 -19.11
CA SER A 194 -9.58 -4.09 -20.36
C SER A 194 -8.06 -4.23 -20.35
N LEU A 195 -7.35 -3.35 -19.63
CA LEU A 195 -5.90 -3.48 -19.43
C LEU A 195 -5.59 -4.61 -18.46
N ALA A 196 -6.28 -4.69 -17.31
CA ALA A 196 -6.09 -5.76 -16.33
C ALA A 196 -6.34 -7.16 -16.94
N LEU A 197 -7.41 -7.32 -17.74
CA LEU A 197 -7.75 -8.57 -18.42
C LEU A 197 -6.72 -9.02 -19.47
N ARG A 198 -5.92 -8.09 -20.02
CA ARG A 198 -4.81 -8.42 -20.92
C ARG A 198 -3.50 -8.68 -20.17
N LEU A 199 -3.33 -8.06 -19.01
CA LEU A 199 -2.07 -8.05 -18.26
C LEU A 199 -1.90 -9.27 -17.37
N PHE A 200 -2.99 -9.75 -16.76
CA PHE A 200 -2.95 -10.81 -15.77
C PHE A 200 -3.41 -12.14 -16.35
N ASP A 201 -2.81 -13.21 -15.82
CA ASP A 201 -3.20 -14.58 -16.17
C ASP A 201 -4.57 -14.89 -15.54
N ASP A 202 -5.30 -15.85 -16.10
CA ASP A 202 -6.67 -16.22 -15.69
C ASP A 202 -7.66 -15.03 -15.59
N PRO A 203 -7.92 -14.33 -16.71
CA PRO A 203 -8.81 -13.16 -16.73
C PRO A 203 -10.22 -13.50 -16.23
N ALA A 204 -10.66 -12.78 -15.20
CA ALA A 204 -11.94 -13.03 -14.53
C ALA A 204 -12.98 -11.96 -14.88
N TRP A 205 -13.79 -12.20 -15.91
CA TRP A 205 -14.85 -11.26 -16.34
C TRP A 205 -15.92 -11.00 -15.29
N ASP A 206 -16.18 -12.00 -14.43
CA ASP A 206 -17.11 -11.86 -13.32
C ASP A 206 -16.64 -10.79 -12.33
N ALA A 207 -15.33 -10.56 -12.15
CA ALA A 207 -14.77 -9.53 -11.26
C ALA A 207 -15.27 -8.10 -11.55
N LEU A 208 -15.79 -7.85 -12.77
CA LEU A 208 -16.42 -6.58 -13.14
C LEU A 208 -17.83 -6.42 -12.54
N SER A 209 -18.40 -7.48 -11.96
CA SER A 209 -19.73 -7.47 -11.37
C SER A 209 -19.81 -6.60 -10.12
N PRO A 210 -20.92 -5.86 -9.91
CA PRO A 210 -21.11 -5.10 -8.67
C PRO A 210 -21.19 -5.99 -7.42
N GLN A 211 -21.43 -7.30 -7.56
CA GLN A 211 -21.44 -8.24 -6.44
C GLN A 211 -20.04 -8.81 -6.10
N ARG A 212 -19.02 -8.54 -6.92
CA ARG A 212 -17.66 -9.04 -6.67
C ARG A 212 -16.85 -8.04 -5.82
N PRO A 213 -15.90 -8.53 -5.00
CA PRO A 213 -15.18 -7.77 -3.99
C PRO A 213 -14.72 -6.37 -4.40
N LEU A 214 -14.11 -6.20 -5.58
CA LEU A 214 -13.58 -4.91 -6.03
C LEU A 214 -14.64 -3.79 -6.04
N ARG A 215 -15.86 -4.11 -6.47
CA ARG A 215 -16.97 -3.16 -6.58
C ARG A 215 -17.88 -3.19 -5.35
N TYR A 216 -18.14 -4.38 -4.82
CA TYR A 216 -18.99 -4.55 -3.64
C TYR A 216 -18.44 -3.77 -2.44
N TRP A 217 -17.14 -3.92 -2.15
CA TRP A 217 -16.45 -3.21 -1.07
C TRP A 217 -15.94 -1.83 -1.48
N ARG A 218 -16.20 -1.39 -2.72
CA ARG A 218 -15.70 -0.11 -3.28
C ARG A 218 -14.19 0.07 -3.13
N LEU A 219 -13.43 -0.99 -3.37
CA LEU A 219 -11.96 -0.94 -3.34
C LEU A 219 -11.41 -0.10 -4.50
N LEU A 220 -12.20 0.00 -5.58
CA LEU A 220 -11.91 0.81 -6.75
C LEU A 220 -12.97 1.90 -6.94
N GLU A 221 -12.49 3.08 -7.27
CA GLU A 221 -13.28 4.14 -7.87
C GLU A 221 -13.28 3.96 -9.39
N ILE A 222 -14.47 4.01 -10.00
CA ILE A 222 -14.64 3.82 -11.44
C ILE A 222 -15.19 5.12 -12.03
N ASN A 223 -14.35 5.85 -12.76
CA ASN A 223 -14.75 7.07 -13.43
C ASN A 223 -15.30 6.73 -14.83
N GLN A 224 -16.62 6.83 -14.98
CA GLN A 224 -17.37 6.51 -16.20
C GLN A 224 -18.02 7.77 -16.78
N PRO A 225 -17.25 8.68 -17.42
CA PRO A 225 -17.84 9.87 -18.01
C PRO A 225 -18.66 9.49 -19.25
N GLY A 226 -19.88 10.03 -19.35
CA GLY A 226 -20.77 9.85 -20.50
C GLY A 226 -21.15 8.38 -20.74
N ALA A 227 -21.07 7.94 -22.00
CA ALA A 227 -21.41 6.58 -22.41
C ALA A 227 -20.18 5.64 -22.49
N THR A 228 -19.13 5.93 -21.71
CA THR A 228 -17.90 5.11 -21.72
C THR A 228 -18.18 3.69 -21.19
N PRO A 229 -17.86 2.62 -21.94
CA PRO A 229 -18.03 1.26 -21.44
C PRO A 229 -17.25 0.98 -20.16
N LEU A 230 -17.81 0.17 -19.26
CA LEU A 230 -17.19 -0.21 -17.98
C LEU A 230 -15.76 -0.74 -18.14
N THR A 231 -15.51 -1.52 -19.19
CA THR A 231 -14.19 -2.11 -19.47
C THR A 231 -13.11 -1.07 -19.80
N HIS A 232 -13.52 0.11 -20.27
CA HIS A 232 -12.64 1.19 -20.73
C HIS A 232 -12.62 2.39 -19.77
N SER A 233 -13.47 2.37 -18.75
CA SER A 233 -13.53 3.40 -17.71
C SER A 233 -12.23 3.45 -16.90
N ALA A 234 -11.86 4.64 -16.46
CA ALA A 234 -10.67 4.81 -15.63
C ALA A 234 -10.91 4.22 -14.24
N LEU A 235 -9.96 3.43 -13.78
CA LEU A 235 -9.94 2.82 -12.46
C LEU A 235 -8.92 3.52 -11.57
N ARG A 236 -9.31 3.82 -10.33
CA ARG A 236 -8.39 4.27 -9.28
C ARG A 236 -8.63 3.44 -8.02
N ALA A 237 -7.59 3.23 -7.23
CA ALA A 237 -7.76 2.64 -5.91
C ALA A 237 -8.41 3.69 -5.00
N ASP A 238 -9.33 3.28 -4.14
CA ASP A 238 -9.81 4.15 -3.05
C ASP A 238 -8.63 4.55 -2.16
N GLU A 239 -8.57 5.82 -1.76
CA GLU A 239 -7.45 6.40 -1.03
C GLU A 239 -7.15 5.64 0.28
N ARG A 240 -8.19 5.25 1.02
CA ARG A 240 -8.05 4.50 2.27
C ARG A 240 -7.46 3.12 2.04
N ILE A 241 -7.74 2.52 0.88
CA ILE A 241 -7.19 1.22 0.48
C ILE A 241 -5.74 1.37 0.03
N ALA A 242 -5.40 2.41 -0.74
CA ALA A 242 -4.02 2.71 -1.10
C ALA A 242 -3.13 2.94 0.14
N HIS A 243 -3.63 3.70 1.12
CA HIS A 243 -2.96 3.89 2.42
C HIS A 243 -2.83 2.58 3.20
N TYR A 244 -3.89 1.77 3.24
CA TYR A 244 -3.84 0.47 3.92
C TYR A 244 -2.75 -0.45 3.35
N VAL A 245 -2.64 -0.52 2.02
CA VAL A 245 -1.63 -1.35 1.34
C VAL A 245 -0.20 -0.88 1.67
N LYS A 246 0.01 0.42 1.90
CA LYS A 246 1.29 0.97 2.42
C LYS A 246 1.57 0.62 3.89
N GLY A 247 0.62 0.01 4.59
CA GLY A 247 0.69 -0.27 6.03
C GLY A 247 0.17 0.87 6.90
N LEU A 248 -0.51 1.87 6.33
CA LEU A 248 -1.13 2.97 7.06
C LEU A 248 -2.59 2.62 7.34
N ASN A 249 -2.87 2.11 8.54
CA ASN A 249 -4.21 1.69 8.96
C ASN A 249 -4.90 2.74 9.84
N ALA A 250 -5.11 3.94 9.30
CA ALA A 250 -5.86 5.00 9.97
C ALA A 250 -7.38 4.75 9.91
N LEU A 251 -8.17 5.44 10.73
CA LEU A 251 -9.62 5.42 10.59
C LEU A 251 -10.01 6.07 9.24
N ASP A 252 -11.04 5.53 8.58
CA ASP A 252 -11.58 6.15 7.36
C ASP A 252 -12.28 7.48 7.72
N ASP A 253 -11.96 8.55 6.99
CA ASP A 253 -12.53 9.88 7.20
C ASP A 253 -14.06 9.91 7.05
N ARG A 254 -14.62 9.02 6.21
CA ARG A 254 -16.07 8.84 6.06
C ARG A 254 -16.72 8.36 7.37
N LEU A 255 -15.98 7.61 8.18
CA LEU A 255 -16.42 7.10 9.48
C LEU A 255 -15.99 8.01 10.64
N ALA A 256 -14.97 8.85 10.46
CA ALA A 256 -14.40 9.66 11.53
C ALA A 256 -15.44 10.56 12.23
N ASN A 257 -16.42 11.06 11.48
CA ASN A 257 -17.48 11.91 12.03
C ASN A 257 -18.62 11.13 12.72
N TRP A 258 -18.68 9.81 12.53
CA TRP A 258 -19.73 8.94 13.07
C TRP A 258 -19.23 8.13 14.26
N LEU A 259 -17.91 8.16 14.51
CA LEU A 259 -17.25 7.34 15.51
C LEU A 259 -16.63 8.20 16.59
N THR A 260 -17.04 7.96 17.83
CA THR A 260 -16.41 8.55 19.00
C THR A 260 -15.39 7.58 19.58
N GLY A 261 -14.11 7.99 19.64
CA GLY A 261 -13.07 7.19 20.27
C GLY A 261 -13.29 7.05 21.78
N LEU A 262 -13.43 5.83 22.27
CA LEU A 262 -13.64 5.53 23.69
C LEU A 262 -12.28 5.18 24.34
N ARG A 263 -11.55 6.21 24.78
CA ARG A 263 -10.22 6.06 25.42
C ARG A 263 -10.26 6.34 26.92
N GLY A 264 -9.15 6.04 27.60
CA GLY A 264 -8.91 6.39 29.01
C GLY A 264 -9.02 5.20 29.97
N PRO A 265 -8.56 5.38 31.21
CA PRO A 265 -8.52 4.31 32.20
C PRO A 265 -9.94 3.82 32.53
N ALA A 266 -10.06 2.51 32.73
CA ALA A 266 -11.26 1.87 33.25
C ALA A 266 -10.95 1.38 34.67
N GLN A 267 -11.60 1.98 35.67
CA GLN A 267 -11.65 1.40 37.01
C GLN A 267 -12.91 0.57 37.11
N LEU A 268 -12.74 -0.73 37.29
CA LEU A 268 -13.84 -1.69 37.37
C LEU A 268 -14.10 -2.08 38.82
N SER A 269 -15.39 -2.23 39.14
CA SER A 269 -15.81 -3.00 40.32
C SER A 269 -15.60 -4.51 40.08
N PRO A 270 -15.55 -5.34 41.16
CA PRO A 270 -15.32 -6.78 41.01
C PRO A 270 -16.30 -7.47 40.05
N SER A 271 -17.59 -7.16 40.10
CA SER A 271 -18.62 -7.74 39.22
C SER A 271 -18.44 -7.33 37.75
N GLN A 272 -17.97 -6.11 37.48
CA GLN A 272 -17.64 -5.67 36.13
C GLN A 272 -16.38 -6.40 35.63
N GLY A 273 -15.41 -6.68 36.49
CA GLY A 273 -14.22 -7.48 36.18
C GLY A 273 -14.59 -8.88 35.71
N GLU A 274 -15.50 -9.57 36.42
CA GLU A 274 -15.99 -10.90 36.02
C GLU A 274 -16.65 -10.91 34.63
N THR A 275 -17.39 -9.85 34.31
CA THR A 275 -18.02 -9.69 32.99
C THR A 275 -16.96 -9.53 31.90
N VAL A 276 -15.93 -8.72 32.16
CA VAL A 276 -14.81 -8.50 31.23
C VAL A 276 -14.02 -9.79 31.00
N GLU A 277 -13.70 -10.54 32.05
CA GLU A 277 -13.01 -11.83 31.93
C GLU A 277 -13.83 -12.84 31.12
N THR A 278 -15.15 -12.84 31.26
CA THR A 278 -16.03 -13.67 30.45
C THR A 278 -15.91 -13.31 28.96
N VAL A 279 -15.97 -12.01 28.62
CA VAL A 279 -15.81 -11.53 27.23
C VAL A 279 -14.43 -11.90 26.68
N LEU A 280 -13.38 -11.65 27.46
CA LEU A 280 -12.00 -11.94 27.07
C LEU A 280 -11.77 -13.43 26.85
N TRP A 281 -12.37 -14.29 27.68
CA TRP A 281 -12.31 -15.73 27.49
C TRP A 281 -12.84 -16.13 26.11
N TYR A 282 -14.04 -15.67 25.72
CA TYR A 282 -14.59 -15.98 24.40
C TYR A 282 -13.77 -15.41 23.26
N TRP A 283 -13.27 -14.18 23.39
CA TRP A 283 -12.47 -13.54 22.35
C TRP A 283 -11.09 -14.19 22.16
N ARG A 284 -10.42 -14.61 23.24
CA ARG A 284 -9.13 -15.29 23.18
C ARG A 284 -9.22 -16.71 22.60
N HIS A 285 -10.38 -17.36 22.74
CA HIS A 285 -10.65 -18.70 22.20
C HIS A 285 -11.37 -18.66 20.85
N ALA A 286 -11.59 -17.48 20.26
CA ALA A 286 -12.11 -17.37 18.91
C ALA A 286 -11.09 -17.96 17.91
N PRO A 287 -11.54 -18.64 16.85
CA PRO A 287 -10.64 -19.09 15.78
C PRO A 287 -9.88 -17.88 15.21
N GLY A 288 -8.57 -18.02 14.97
CA GLY A 288 -7.70 -16.90 14.59
C GLY A 288 -8.12 -16.12 13.34
N ASP A 289 -8.80 -16.77 12.40
CA ASP A 289 -9.31 -16.17 11.16
C ASP A 289 -10.79 -15.73 11.24
N ALA A 290 -11.48 -15.97 12.36
CA ALA A 290 -12.88 -15.62 12.52
C ALA A 290 -13.05 -14.20 13.09
N ALA A 291 -14.14 -13.54 12.70
CA ALA A 291 -14.57 -12.33 13.39
C ALA A 291 -14.75 -12.61 14.88
N LEU A 292 -14.34 -11.66 15.73
CA LEU A 292 -14.54 -11.79 17.17
C LEU A 292 -16.04 -11.98 17.47
N PRO A 293 -16.41 -12.92 18.37
CA PRO A 293 -17.79 -13.08 18.80
C PRO A 293 -18.39 -11.76 19.29
N VAL A 294 -19.65 -11.50 18.93
CA VAL A 294 -20.37 -10.31 19.39
C VAL A 294 -20.66 -10.46 20.88
N ALA A 295 -20.17 -9.50 21.69
CA ALA A 295 -20.46 -9.42 23.12
C ALA A 295 -21.60 -8.42 23.37
N GLN A 296 -22.76 -8.92 23.80
CA GLN A 296 -23.87 -8.06 24.20
C GLN A 296 -23.82 -7.77 25.71
N MET A 297 -23.61 -6.51 26.08
CA MET A 297 -23.63 -6.08 27.49
C MET A 297 -25.03 -5.62 27.89
N LEU A 298 -25.63 -6.30 28.86
CA LEU A 298 -26.96 -5.98 29.38
C LEU A 298 -26.88 -5.19 30.69
N GLY A 299 -27.81 -4.25 30.89
CA GLY A 299 -27.90 -3.45 32.12
C GLY A 299 -28.34 -2.01 31.86
N ALA A 300 -28.91 -1.36 32.88
CA ALA A 300 -29.43 0.00 32.75
C ALA A 300 -28.34 1.07 32.63
N ASP A 301 -27.21 0.91 33.34
CA ASP A 301 -26.15 1.92 33.33
C ASP A 301 -25.31 1.83 32.05
N SER A 302 -25.29 2.92 31.27
CA SER A 302 -24.49 3.02 30.04
C SER A 302 -23.01 3.25 30.32
N GLN A 303 -22.66 3.86 31.45
CA GLN A 303 -21.28 4.18 31.80
C GLN A 303 -20.53 2.91 32.22
N SER A 304 -21.14 2.06 33.05
CA SER A 304 -20.61 0.74 33.41
C SER A 304 -20.35 -0.14 32.18
N LYS A 305 -21.28 -0.16 31.21
CA LYS A 305 -21.09 -0.91 29.96
C LYS A 305 -19.89 -0.38 29.16
N ARG A 306 -19.77 0.94 29.02
CA ARG A 306 -18.62 1.57 28.34
C ARG A 306 -17.29 1.31 29.06
N LEU A 307 -17.29 1.28 30.40
CA LEU A 307 -16.11 0.92 31.20
C LEU A 307 -15.65 -0.50 30.94
N ALA A 308 -16.56 -1.48 31.02
CA ALA A 308 -16.26 -2.88 30.75
C ALA A 308 -15.77 -3.08 29.31
N ALA A 309 -16.44 -2.49 28.32
CA ALA A 309 -16.04 -2.57 26.91
C ALA A 309 -14.63 -2.00 26.66
N ARG A 310 -14.30 -0.84 27.28
CA ARG A 310 -12.97 -0.24 27.19
C ARG A 310 -11.89 -1.15 27.77
N GLN A 311 -12.13 -1.75 28.95
CA GLN A 311 -11.17 -2.67 29.54
C GLN A 311 -10.96 -3.88 28.64
N ALA A 312 -12.03 -4.52 28.16
CA ALA A 312 -11.92 -5.68 27.28
C ALA A 312 -11.15 -5.36 25.98
N ALA A 313 -11.39 -4.19 25.39
CA ALA A 313 -10.67 -3.75 24.20
C ALA A 313 -9.19 -3.48 24.47
N ALA A 314 -8.87 -2.83 25.60
CA ALA A 314 -7.49 -2.54 26.00
C ALA A 314 -6.68 -3.83 26.22
N GLU A 315 -7.26 -4.83 26.88
CA GLU A 315 -6.64 -6.15 27.10
C GLU A 315 -6.40 -6.92 25.79
N MET A 316 -7.22 -6.69 24.76
CA MET A 316 -7.02 -7.23 23.42
C MET A 316 -6.11 -6.36 22.54
N GLN A 317 -5.55 -5.27 23.08
CA GLN A 317 -4.77 -4.27 22.34
C GLN A 317 -5.51 -3.69 21.12
N ARG A 318 -6.83 -3.51 21.25
CA ARG A 318 -7.70 -2.95 20.20
C ARG A 318 -8.18 -1.54 20.55
N GLN A 319 -8.37 -0.71 19.53
CA GLN A 319 -9.03 0.58 19.71
C GLN A 319 -10.54 0.41 19.75
N LEU A 320 -11.18 1.00 20.75
CA LEU A 320 -12.63 1.00 20.88
C LEU A 320 -13.22 2.29 20.33
N TYR A 321 -14.18 2.16 19.43
CA TYR A 321 -15.00 3.24 18.92
C TYR A 321 -16.46 2.99 19.30
N GLY A 322 -17.18 4.05 19.62
CA GLY A 322 -18.62 4.03 19.80
C GLY A 322 -19.31 4.74 18.65
N ILE A 323 -20.44 4.21 18.21
CA ILE A 323 -21.37 4.86 17.29
C ILE A 323 -22.72 5.00 17.99
N ALA A 324 -23.40 6.12 17.80
CA ALA A 324 -24.75 6.28 18.34
C ALA A 324 -25.75 5.52 17.46
N ALA A 325 -26.72 4.83 18.07
CA ALA A 325 -27.64 3.98 17.31
C ALA A 325 -28.59 4.79 16.40
N ASP A 326 -28.78 6.06 16.71
CA ASP A 326 -29.52 7.06 15.94
C ASP A 326 -28.72 7.64 14.77
N GLU A 327 -27.41 7.36 14.69
CA GLU A 327 -26.53 7.74 13.57
C GLU A 327 -26.39 6.63 12.51
N LEU A 328 -26.97 5.44 12.73
CA LEU A 328 -26.96 4.28 11.82
C LEU A 328 -28.20 4.23 10.92
#